data_AF-A0A443VDM1-F1
#
_entry.id   AF-A0A443VDM1-F1
#
_cell.length_a   1.000
_cell.length_b   1.000
_cell.length_c   1.000
_cell.angle_alpha   90.00
_cell.angle_beta   90.00
_cell.angle_gamma   90.00
#
_symmetry.space_group_name_H-M   'P 1'
#
loop_
_entity.id
_entity.type
_entity.pdbx_description
1 polymer ?
#
loop_
_entity_poly.entity_id
_entity_poly.type
_entity_poly.pdbx_seq_one_letter_code
_entity_poly.pdbx_strand_id
1 'polypeptide(L)'
;MRISRKLKVLLPVLTAATAAVFIYSLWSKKGPDDFSCVASFSQHYANENIDVSLRFMFSGQAGVVSINGRARSDSQNIFNRKISFSMRRHQDIYYMTSEKNIKFPDDNVDDGWLSQYQPDFFVYPDKSLHIRINQQKNGNYLFMISALPTYICNAAD
;
A
#
# COMPACT_ATOMS: atom_id res chain seq x y z
N MET A 1 -42.70 -30.81 -28.56
CA MET A 1 -43.00 -29.58 -27.76
C MET A 1 -42.89 -28.35 -28.65
N ARG A 2 -44.00 -27.65 -28.92
CA ARG A 2 -44.01 -26.39 -29.70
C ARG A 2 -43.55 -25.26 -28.78
N ILE A 3 -42.27 -24.91 -28.86
CA ILE A 3 -41.69 -23.81 -28.09
C ILE A 3 -42.44 -22.54 -28.46
N SER A 4 -43.11 -21.93 -27.47
CA SER A 4 -43.93 -20.74 -27.70
C SER A 4 -43.06 -19.61 -28.27
N ARG A 5 -43.65 -18.79 -29.15
CA ARG A 5 -42.94 -17.69 -29.81
C ARG A 5 -42.33 -16.71 -28.80
N LYS A 6 -42.93 -16.61 -27.60
CA LYS A 6 -42.40 -15.86 -26.45
C LYS A 6 -41.15 -16.51 -25.84
N LEU A 7 -41.13 -17.84 -25.70
CA LEU A 7 -39.98 -18.57 -25.14
C LEU A 7 -38.74 -18.50 -26.05
N LYS A 8 -38.95 -18.43 -27.38
CA LYS A 8 -37.85 -18.23 -28.35
C LYS A 8 -37.18 -16.85 -28.26
N VAL A 9 -37.88 -15.84 -27.73
CA VAL A 9 -37.35 -14.48 -27.55
C VAL A 9 -36.78 -14.28 -26.15
N LEU A 10 -37.38 -14.90 -25.14
CA LEU A 10 -36.92 -14.82 -23.75
C LEU A 10 -35.56 -15.48 -23.52
N LEU A 11 -35.31 -16.64 -24.14
CA LEU A 11 -34.03 -17.36 -23.99
C LEU A 11 -32.81 -16.52 -24.42
N PRO A 12 -32.75 -15.95 -25.65
CA PRO A 12 -31.60 -15.19 -26.11
C PRO A 12 -31.37 -13.90 -25.31
N VAL A 13 -32.45 -13.25 -24.85
CA VAL A 13 -32.35 -12.05 -24.00
C VAL A 13 -31.72 -12.39 -22.66
N LEU A 14 -32.11 -13.50 -22.04
CA LEU A 14 -31.55 -13.94 -20.76
C LEU A 14 -30.08 -14.36 -20.89
N THR A 15 -29.71 -15.01 -22.00
CA THR A 15 -28.30 -15.34 -22.27
C THR A 15 -27.45 -14.10 -22.55
N ALA A 16 -28.00 -13.09 -23.25
CA ALA A 16 -27.28 -11.84 -23.48
C ALA A 16 -27.08 -11.05 -22.18
N ALA A 17 -28.09 -11.01 -21.31
CA ALA A 17 -27.99 -10.34 -20.01
C ALA A 17 -26.95 -11.01 -19.08
N THR A 18 -26.94 -12.34 -19.02
CA THR A 18 -25.96 -13.09 -18.21
C THR A 18 -24.53 -12.93 -18.75
N ALA A 19 -24.34 -12.97 -20.07
CA ALA A 19 -23.04 -12.69 -20.69
C ALA A 19 -22.56 -11.25 -20.41
N ALA A 20 -23.44 -10.26 -20.49
CA ALA A 20 -23.12 -8.87 -20.17
C ALA A 20 -22.69 -8.70 -18.71
N VAL A 21 -23.38 -9.34 -17.75
CA VAL A 21 -23.01 -9.32 -16.33
C VAL A 21 -21.67 -10.01 -16.10
N PHE A 22 -21.38 -11.11 -16.79
CA PHE A 22 -20.11 -11.83 -16.65
C PHE A 22 -18.93 -11.04 -17.26
N ILE A 23 -19.12 -10.41 -18.41
CA ILE A 23 -18.12 -9.52 -19.02
C ILE A 23 -17.89 -8.32 -18.11
N TYR A 24 -18.96 -7.70 -17.61
CA TYR A 24 -18.86 -6.59 -16.66
C TYR A 24 -18.09 -6.99 -15.40
N SER A 25 -18.34 -8.17 -14.83
CA SER A 25 -17.64 -8.61 -13.62
C SER A 25 -16.16 -8.93 -13.85
N LEU A 26 -15.79 -9.42 -15.04
CA LEU A 26 -14.39 -9.59 -15.43
C LEU A 26 -13.67 -8.26 -15.61
N TRP A 27 -14.34 -7.26 -16.17
CA TRP A 27 -13.81 -5.91 -16.36
C TRP A 27 -13.80 -5.10 -15.05
N SER A 28 -14.76 -5.37 -14.15
CA SER A 28 -14.86 -4.73 -12.84
C SER A 28 -13.96 -5.34 -11.80
N LYS A 29 -13.16 -6.37 -12.12
CA LYS A 29 -11.99 -6.74 -11.32
C LYS A 29 -10.96 -5.61 -11.42
N LYS A 30 -11.28 -4.50 -10.77
CA LYS A 30 -10.37 -3.38 -10.59
C LYS A 30 -9.16 -3.93 -9.85
N GLY A 31 -8.00 -3.80 -10.47
CA GLY A 31 -6.74 -3.84 -9.73
C GLY A 31 -6.75 -2.76 -8.65
N PRO A 32 -5.77 -2.73 -7.75
CA PRO A 32 -5.67 -1.63 -6.80
C PRO A 32 -5.67 -0.30 -7.58
N ASP A 33 -6.56 0.62 -7.22
CA ASP A 33 -6.65 1.92 -7.90
C ASP A 33 -5.31 2.68 -7.78
N ASP A 34 -4.98 3.48 -8.78
CA ASP A 34 -3.82 4.36 -8.74
C ASP A 34 -4.09 5.52 -7.77
N PHE A 35 -3.24 5.70 -6.76
CA PHE A 35 -3.35 6.80 -5.80
C PHE A 35 -2.00 7.18 -5.20
N SER A 36 -1.93 8.36 -4.59
CA SER A 36 -0.72 8.85 -3.93
C SER A 36 -1.01 9.39 -2.54
N CYS A 37 -0.02 9.31 -1.65
CA CYS A 37 -0.09 9.93 -0.33
C CYS A 37 1.22 10.64 0.00
N VAL A 38 1.11 11.78 0.68
CA VAL A 38 2.23 12.49 1.28
C VAL A 38 1.97 12.61 2.78
N ALA A 39 2.97 12.26 3.58
CA ALA A 39 2.93 12.38 5.03
C ALA A 39 4.25 12.91 5.55
N SER A 40 4.20 13.74 6.59
CA SER A 40 5.39 14.18 7.33
C SER A 40 5.10 14.07 8.82
N PHE A 41 6.03 13.51 9.57
CA PHE A 41 5.88 13.29 11.01
C PHE A 41 7.25 13.23 11.68
N SER A 42 7.25 13.32 13.00
CA SER A 42 8.46 13.12 13.80
C SER A 42 8.31 11.90 14.69
N GLN A 43 9.37 11.10 14.79
CA GLN A 43 9.41 9.92 15.64
C GLN A 43 10.41 10.15 16.77
N HIS A 44 9.96 9.78 17.97
CA HIS A 44 10.72 9.95 19.20
C HIS A 44 11.17 8.58 19.72
N TYR A 45 12.48 8.32 19.63
CA TYR A 45 13.13 7.13 20.19
C TYR A 45 13.93 7.50 21.43
N ALA A 46 14.32 6.50 22.22
CA ALA A 46 15.06 6.73 23.47
C ALA A 46 16.37 7.51 23.27
N ASN A 47 17.05 7.28 22.15
CA ASN A 47 18.38 7.84 21.87
C ASN A 47 18.42 8.80 20.67
N GLU A 48 17.30 8.99 19.96
CA GLU A 48 17.25 9.79 18.75
C GLU A 48 15.85 10.29 18.46
N ASN A 49 15.73 11.47 17.85
CA ASN A 49 14.48 11.91 17.25
C ASN A 49 14.72 12.14 15.76
N ILE A 50 13.84 11.61 14.91
CA ILE A 50 13.96 11.76 13.46
C ILE A 50 12.73 12.43 12.88
N ASP A 51 12.96 13.36 11.97
CA ASP A 51 11.91 13.97 11.17
C ASP A 51 11.84 13.26 9.82
N VAL A 52 10.67 12.73 9.48
CA VAL A 52 10.45 11.87 8.32
C VAL A 52 9.39 12.48 7.43
N SER A 53 9.63 12.45 6.13
CA SER A 53 8.65 12.72 5.09
C SER A 53 8.59 11.53 4.13
N LEU A 54 7.37 11.15 3.78
CA LEU A 54 7.04 10.02 2.92
C LEU A 54 6.16 10.51 1.77
N ARG A 55 6.46 10.02 0.57
CA ARG A 55 5.59 10.17 -0.60
C ARG A 55 5.40 8.81 -1.25
N PHE A 56 4.23 8.22 -1.08
CA PHE A 56 3.83 7.00 -1.77
C PHE A 56 3.12 7.32 -3.08
N MET A 57 3.41 6.52 -4.10
CA MET A 57 2.71 6.46 -5.37
C MET A 57 2.39 4.99 -5.67
N PHE A 58 1.11 4.65 -5.64
CA PHE A 58 0.57 3.34 -5.95
C PHE A 58 0.11 3.32 -7.41
N SER A 59 0.51 2.30 -8.17
CA SER A 59 0.00 2.05 -9.52
C SER A 59 -0.26 0.56 -9.71
N GLY A 60 -1.54 0.17 -9.70
CA GLY A 60 -1.94 -1.23 -9.70
C GLY A 60 -1.27 -2.04 -8.58
N GLN A 61 -0.53 -3.09 -8.97
CA GLN A 61 0.16 -4.00 -8.05
C GLN A 61 1.61 -3.60 -7.74
N ALA A 62 2.02 -2.39 -8.09
CA ALA A 62 3.36 -1.89 -7.85
C ALA A 62 3.34 -0.41 -7.46
N GLY A 63 4.51 0.15 -7.18
CA GLY A 63 4.61 1.57 -6.90
C GLY A 63 5.99 1.99 -6.44
N VAL A 64 6.06 3.24 -6.00
CA VAL A 64 7.29 3.87 -5.53
C VAL A 64 6.98 4.65 -4.26
N VAL A 65 7.89 4.58 -3.28
CA VAL A 65 7.90 5.49 -2.14
C VAL A 65 9.21 6.24 -2.08
N SER A 66 9.12 7.56 -1.92
CA SER A 66 10.24 8.38 -1.50
C SER A 66 10.19 8.55 0.02
N ILE A 67 11.30 8.30 0.69
CA ILE A 67 11.50 8.55 2.12
C ILE A 67 12.66 9.54 2.27
N ASN A 68 12.40 10.65 2.94
CA ASN A 68 13.40 11.68 3.17
C ASN A 68 13.30 12.22 4.59
N GLY A 69 14.41 12.58 5.19
CA GLY A 69 14.40 13.05 6.56
C GLY A 69 15.78 13.31 7.13
N ARG A 70 15.81 13.67 8.40
CA ARG A 70 17.05 13.98 9.12
C ARG A 70 16.96 13.60 10.59
N ALA A 71 18.10 13.30 11.20
CA ALA A 71 18.19 13.21 12.65
C ALA A 71 18.08 14.61 13.28
N ARG A 72 17.51 14.68 14.48
CA ARG A 72 17.46 15.93 15.26
C ARG A 72 18.67 16.07 16.18
N SER A 73 19.30 14.96 16.59
CA SER A 73 20.57 15.00 17.32
C SER A 73 21.69 15.66 16.50
N ASP A 74 21.75 15.33 15.21
CA ASP A 74 22.65 15.91 14.22
C ASP A 74 21.89 16.15 12.91
N SER A 75 21.59 17.42 12.64
CA SER A 75 20.84 17.82 11.44
C SER A 75 21.59 17.59 10.13
N GLN A 76 22.88 17.25 10.18
CA GLN A 76 23.65 16.85 9.01
C GLN A 76 23.38 15.39 8.63
N ASN A 77 22.88 14.55 9.54
CA ASN A 77 22.51 13.18 9.22
C ASN A 77 21.19 13.17 8.45
N ILE A 78 21.28 13.04 7.14
CA ILE A 78 20.18 13.09 6.18
C ILE A 78 20.03 11.71 5.53
N PHE A 79 18.80 11.21 5.47
CA PHE A 79 18.46 10.09 4.60
C PHE A 79 17.53 10.58 3.50
N ASN A 80 17.74 10.09 2.30
CA ASN A 80 16.94 10.42 1.13
C ASN A 80 16.99 9.24 0.17
N ARG A 81 15.89 8.48 0.11
CA ARG A 81 15.82 7.22 -0.62
C ARG A 81 14.55 7.10 -1.42
N LYS A 82 14.64 6.36 -2.53
CA LYS A 82 13.51 5.95 -3.35
C LYS A 82 13.44 4.44 -3.42
N ILE A 83 12.29 3.91 -3.07
CA ILE A 83 12.03 2.48 -3.01
C ILE A 83 10.98 2.13 -4.06
N SER A 84 11.30 1.27 -5.02
CA SER A 84 10.28 0.61 -5.84
C SER A 84 9.79 -0.64 -5.12
N PHE A 85 8.50 -0.92 -5.23
CA PHE A 85 7.91 -2.09 -4.60
C PHE A 85 6.86 -2.74 -5.49
N SER A 86 6.65 -4.04 -5.28
CA SER A 86 5.43 -4.75 -5.69
C SER A 86 4.52 -4.95 -4.48
N MET A 87 3.24 -5.20 -4.73
CA MET A 87 2.26 -5.43 -3.68
C MET A 87 1.17 -6.44 -4.06
N ARG A 88 0.56 -7.00 -3.03
CA ARG A 88 -0.75 -7.64 -3.10
C ARG A 88 -1.70 -6.96 -2.12
N ARG A 89 -2.96 -6.77 -2.51
CA ARG A 89 -3.98 -6.13 -1.68
C ARG A 89 -5.04 -7.15 -1.25
N HIS A 90 -5.35 -7.17 0.04
CA HIS A 90 -6.50 -7.88 0.59
C HIS A 90 -7.31 -6.90 1.43
N GLN A 91 -8.48 -6.49 0.94
CA GLN A 91 -9.32 -5.45 1.56
C GLN A 91 -8.54 -4.13 1.78
N ASP A 92 -8.31 -3.75 3.03
CA ASP A 92 -7.59 -2.56 3.47
C ASP A 92 -6.11 -2.83 3.76
N ILE A 93 -5.65 -4.08 3.62
CA ILE A 93 -4.26 -4.49 3.89
C ILE A 93 -3.47 -4.61 2.59
N TYR A 94 -2.30 -3.99 2.57
CA TYR A 94 -1.35 -3.93 1.48
C TYR A 94 -0.08 -4.68 1.91
N TYR A 95 0.17 -5.82 1.27
CA TYR A 95 1.34 -6.65 1.46
C TYR A 95 2.39 -6.22 0.43
N MET A 96 3.35 -5.40 0.84
CA MET A 96 4.33 -4.78 -0.03
C MET A 96 5.67 -5.49 0.12
N THR A 97 6.45 -5.57 -0.97
CA THR A 97 7.83 -6.07 -0.98
C THR A 97 8.72 -5.08 -1.71
N SER A 98 9.79 -4.63 -1.07
CA SER A 98 10.78 -3.74 -1.69
C SER A 98 11.54 -4.48 -2.78
N GLU A 99 11.78 -3.81 -3.90
CA GLU A 99 12.52 -4.38 -5.04
C GLU A 99 13.85 -3.69 -5.24
N LYS A 100 13.87 -2.35 -5.15
CA LYS A 100 15.09 -1.54 -5.27
C LYS A 100 15.03 -0.40 -4.27
N ASN A 101 16.14 -0.15 -3.60
CA ASN A 101 16.30 0.94 -2.63
C ASN A 101 17.46 1.82 -3.08
N ILE A 102 17.14 2.95 -3.72
CA ILE A 102 18.12 3.87 -4.28
C ILE A 102 18.36 5.00 -3.28
N LYS A 103 19.62 5.21 -2.88
CA LYS A 103 20.04 6.38 -2.11
C LYS A 103 20.30 7.57 -3.04
N PHE A 104 19.87 8.75 -2.63
CA PHE A 104 20.24 10.00 -3.31
C PHE A 104 21.60 10.52 -2.81
N PRO A 105 22.28 11.40 -3.56
CA PRO A 105 23.64 11.86 -3.21
C PRO A 105 23.76 12.57 -1.85
N ASP A 106 22.66 13.10 -1.33
CA ASP A 106 22.56 13.77 -0.03
C ASP A 106 22.25 12.82 1.13
N ASP A 107 21.99 11.53 0.86
CA ASP A 107 21.87 10.49 1.88
C ASP A 107 23.27 10.13 2.40
N ASN A 108 23.55 10.48 3.66
CA ASN A 108 24.85 10.29 4.29
C ASN A 108 24.79 9.41 5.55
N VAL A 109 23.66 8.75 5.79
CA VAL A 109 23.50 7.81 6.90
C VAL A 109 23.76 6.38 6.46
N ASP A 110 24.33 5.60 7.38
CA ASP A 110 24.52 4.17 7.17
C ASP A 110 23.17 3.41 7.16
N ASP A 111 23.12 2.29 6.44
CA ASP A 111 21.94 1.44 6.38
C ASP A 111 21.62 0.79 7.73
N GLY A 112 22.64 0.39 8.49
CA GLY A 112 22.48 -0.14 9.83
C GLY A 112 21.97 0.91 10.81
N TRP A 113 22.29 2.18 10.61
CA TRP A 113 21.73 3.28 11.40
C TRP A 113 20.25 3.48 11.06
N LEU A 114 19.89 3.60 9.78
CA LEU A 114 18.49 3.85 9.39
C LEU A 114 17.56 2.69 9.75
N SER A 115 18.03 1.44 9.65
CA SER A 115 17.28 0.22 10.00
C SER A 115 16.92 0.14 11.50
N GLN A 116 17.60 0.87 12.38
CA GLN A 116 17.20 0.97 13.79
C GLN A 116 15.92 1.78 14.01
N TYR A 117 15.60 2.68 13.06
CA TYR A 117 14.50 3.62 13.21
C TYR A 117 13.39 3.41 12.18
N GLN A 118 13.72 2.92 10.98
CA GLN A 118 12.76 2.64 9.92
C GLN A 118 12.67 1.14 9.64
N PRO A 119 11.49 0.65 9.21
CA PRO A 119 11.36 -0.71 8.70
C PRO A 119 12.38 -1.01 7.60
N ASP A 120 12.93 -2.23 7.64
CA ASP A 120 13.90 -2.71 6.65
C ASP A 120 13.44 -2.55 5.19
N PHE A 121 12.13 -2.53 4.94
CA PHE A 121 11.52 -2.19 3.65
C PHE A 121 12.07 -0.90 3.03
N PHE A 122 12.33 0.12 3.83
CA PHE A 122 12.87 1.39 3.36
C PHE A 122 14.40 1.36 3.15
N VAL A 123 15.07 0.35 3.70
CA VAL A 123 16.54 0.27 3.78
C VAL A 123 17.10 -0.71 2.75
N TYR A 124 16.53 -1.91 2.66
CA TYR A 124 17.05 -3.03 1.87
C TYR A 124 16.01 -3.55 0.86
N PRO A 125 16.45 -4.11 -0.28
CA PRO A 125 15.57 -4.84 -1.19
C PRO A 125 15.10 -6.16 -0.57
N ASP A 126 14.03 -6.73 -1.13
CA ASP A 126 13.44 -8.03 -0.74
C ASP A 126 12.94 -8.06 0.71
N LYS A 127 12.49 -6.91 1.22
CA LYS A 127 11.93 -6.76 2.56
C LYS A 127 10.45 -6.49 2.46
N SER A 128 9.69 -7.05 3.38
CA SER A 128 8.24 -6.92 3.39
C SER A 128 7.78 -5.79 4.31
N LEU A 129 6.71 -5.11 3.91
CA LEU A 129 5.99 -4.14 4.72
C LEU A 129 4.51 -4.37 4.56
N HIS A 130 3.80 -4.55 5.68
CA HIS A 130 2.36 -4.74 5.67
C HIS A 130 1.71 -3.46 6.19
N ILE A 131 0.89 -2.83 5.37
CA ILE A 131 0.26 -1.57 5.73
C ILE A 131 -1.25 -1.70 5.60
N ARG A 132 -1.99 -1.29 6.63
CA ARG A 132 -3.42 -1.05 6.51
C ARG A 132 -3.66 0.40 6.08
N ILE A 133 -4.42 0.61 5.01
CA ILE A 133 -4.72 1.93 4.45
C ILE A 133 -6.23 2.16 4.47
N ASN A 134 -6.66 3.07 5.34
CA ASN A 134 -8.07 3.44 5.48
C ASN A 134 -8.34 4.81 4.88
N GLN A 135 -9.16 4.85 3.82
CA GLN A 135 -9.63 6.11 3.24
C GLN A 135 -10.61 6.79 4.21
N GLN A 136 -10.37 8.07 4.46
CA GLN A 136 -11.19 8.93 5.31
C GLN A 136 -12.20 9.71 4.47
N LYS A 137 -13.28 10.18 5.09
CA LYS A 137 -14.39 10.87 4.39
C LYS A 137 -13.98 12.13 3.59
N ASN A 138 -12.82 12.72 3.87
CA ASN A 138 -12.35 13.97 3.26
C ASN A 138 -11.27 13.77 2.20
N GLY A 139 -11.11 12.56 1.66
CA GLY A 139 -10.02 12.25 0.70
C GLY A 139 -8.64 12.04 1.36
N ASN A 140 -8.57 12.12 2.69
CA ASN A 140 -7.38 11.78 3.46
C ASN A 140 -7.23 10.25 3.58
N TYR A 141 -6.02 9.80 3.87
CA TYR A 141 -5.71 8.39 4.09
C TYR A 141 -5.05 8.22 5.46
N LEU A 142 -5.41 7.15 6.16
CA LEU A 142 -4.73 6.72 7.38
C LEU A 142 -3.90 5.48 7.04
N PHE A 143 -2.58 5.61 7.09
CA PHE A 143 -1.62 4.52 6.91
C PHE A 143 -1.22 3.96 8.27
N MET A 144 -1.37 2.66 8.46
CA MET A 144 -0.98 1.94 9.68
C MET A 144 -0.01 0.82 9.32
N ILE A 145 1.29 1.07 9.53
CA ILE A 145 2.39 0.14 9.23
C ILE A 145 2.44 -1.02 10.25
N SER A 146 1.95 -0.75 11.45
CA SER A 146 1.79 -1.74 12.51
C SER A 146 0.36 -1.63 13.03
N ALA A 147 -0.42 -2.69 12.90
CA ALA A 147 -1.58 -2.86 13.77
C ALA A 147 -1.03 -3.26 15.14
N LEU A 148 -1.07 -2.37 16.13
CA LEU A 148 -0.85 -2.79 17.50
C LEU A 148 -2.19 -2.84 18.24
N PRO A 149 -2.90 -3.98 18.16
CA PRO A 149 -3.40 -4.64 19.35
C PRO A 149 -2.42 -5.76 19.69
N THR A 150 -1.72 -5.61 20.81
CA THR A 150 -0.74 -6.58 21.29
C THR A 150 -1.37 -7.95 21.60
N TYR A 151 -2.70 -8.04 21.76
CA TYR A 151 -3.49 -9.27 21.89
C TYR A 151 -4.94 -9.06 21.41
N ILE A 152 -5.59 -10.09 20.85
CA ILE A 152 -7.03 -10.14 20.56
C ILE A 152 -7.58 -11.48 21.07
N CYS A 153 -8.69 -11.44 21.80
CA CYS A 153 -9.31 -12.59 22.49
C CYS A 153 -10.57 -13.13 21.76
N ASN A 154 -11.02 -14.32 22.15
CA ASN A 154 -11.88 -15.23 21.37
C ASN A 154 -13.29 -14.71 21.03
N ALA A 155 -13.85 -15.24 19.93
CA ALA A 155 -15.29 -15.41 19.82
C ALA A 155 -15.69 -16.54 20.79
N ALA A 156 -16.56 -16.24 21.76
CA ALA A 156 -17.19 -17.27 22.58
C ALA A 156 -18.36 -17.87 21.79
N ASP A 157 -18.49 -19.19 21.83
CA ASP A 157 -19.61 -19.95 21.25
C ASP A 157 -20.98 -19.41 21.69
#